data_AF-A0A536WBK5-F1
#
_entry.id   AF-A0A536WBK5-F1
#
_cell.length_a   1.000
_cell.length_b   1.000
_cell.length_c   1.000
_cell.angle_alpha   90.00
_cell.angle_beta   90.00
_cell.angle_gamma   90.00
#
_symmetry.space_group_name_H-M   'P 1'
#
loop_
_entity.id
_entity.type
_entity.pdbx_description
1 polymer ?
#
loop_
_entity_poly.entity_id
_entity_poly.type
_entity_poly.pdbx_seq_one_letter_code
_entity_poly.pdbx_strand_id
1 'polypeptide(L)'
;MSLAVWIVAVVAVSFALAYLNSPGWIWIAAGAVALPAGLAGGAFAMDAFLVLAGLLVFCSVVLGAAPLRRLLVSRFLLAWYRGQLPAMSQTEQEAIDAGTVWWDGDLFSGRPDWGKLLALPQPKLTPEEQSFLDNETEQLCAMVNDWETTQVYQDLPPHAWQFIKDKGFLGMIIPK
;
A
#
# COMPACT_ATOMS: atom_id res chain seq x y z
N MET A 1 -9.93 38.73 21.53
CA MET A 1 -9.18 38.27 20.33
C MET A 1 -10.17 38.19 19.18
N SER A 2 -9.83 38.70 17.99
CA SER A 2 -10.76 38.62 16.86
C SER A 2 -10.92 37.17 16.39
N LEU A 3 -12.13 36.82 15.93
CA LEU A 3 -12.44 35.50 15.39
C LEU A 3 -11.45 35.07 14.30
N ALA A 4 -10.99 36.02 13.47
CA ALA A 4 -10.02 35.75 12.41
C ALA A 4 -8.67 35.26 12.94
N VAL A 5 -8.12 35.90 13.98
CA VAL A 5 -6.85 35.49 14.60
C VAL A 5 -7.00 34.10 15.24
N TRP A 6 -8.15 33.83 15.85
CA TRP A 6 -8.45 32.52 16.41
C TRP A 6 -8.50 31.40 15.36
N ILE A 7 -9.16 31.63 14.23
CA ILE A 7 -9.24 30.67 13.12
C ILE A 7 -7.83 30.36 12.59
N VAL A 8 -7.01 31.38 12.38
CA VAL A 8 -5.62 31.18 11.90
C VAL A 8 -4.82 30.34 12.89
N ALA A 9 -4.94 30.60 14.19
CA ALA A 9 -4.26 29.81 15.22
C ALA A 9 -4.70 28.33 15.21
N VAL A 10 -6.00 28.05 15.12
CA VAL A 10 -6.53 26.68 15.06
C VAL A 10 -6.06 25.95 13.81
N VAL A 11 -6.05 26.63 12.66
CA VAL A 11 -5.56 26.08 11.39
C VAL A 11 -4.07 25.75 11.49
N ALA A 12 -3.25 26.67 12.00
CA ALA A 12 -1.82 26.45 12.17
C ALA A 12 -1.52 25.25 13.09
N VAL A 13 -2.21 25.14 14.23
CA VAL A 13 -2.08 23.99 15.14
C VAL A 13 -2.51 22.69 14.46
N SER A 14 -3.60 22.73 13.68
CA SER A 14 -4.06 21.56 12.92
C SER A 14 -3.02 21.10 11.89
N PHE A 15 -2.41 22.03 11.15
CA PHE A 15 -1.32 21.70 10.23
C PHE A 15 -0.12 21.09 10.95
N ALA A 16 0.26 21.62 12.12
CA ALA A 16 1.34 21.07 12.91
C ALA A 16 1.03 19.63 13.39
N LEU A 17 -0.18 19.38 13.90
CA LEU A 17 -0.59 18.03 14.33
C LEU A 17 -0.62 17.03 13.17
N ALA A 18 -1.06 17.47 11.99
CA ALA A 18 -1.06 16.67 10.77
C ALA A 18 0.37 16.36 10.30
N TYR A 19 1.26 17.36 10.29
CA TYR A 19 2.66 17.19 9.92
C TYR A 19 3.40 16.20 10.84
N LEU A 20 3.07 16.22 12.13
CA LEU A 20 3.63 15.30 13.12
C LEU A 20 2.96 13.92 13.14
N ASN A 21 2.01 13.65 12.23
CA ASN A 21 1.24 12.40 12.16
C ASN A 21 0.65 12.00 13.52
N SER A 22 0.05 12.96 14.22
CA SER A 22 -0.40 12.77 15.60
C SER A 22 -1.61 11.83 15.69
N PRO A 23 -1.65 10.89 16.66
CA PRO A 23 -2.78 9.99 16.85
C PRO A 23 -4.07 10.74 17.21
N GLY A 24 -5.22 10.14 16.89
CA GLY A 24 -6.53 10.78 16.98
C GLY A 24 -6.92 11.31 18.37
N TRP A 25 -6.39 10.75 19.46
CA TRP A 25 -6.65 11.26 20.81
C TRP A 25 -6.00 12.64 21.07
N ILE A 26 -4.86 12.93 20.41
CA ILE A 26 -4.19 14.24 20.50
C ILE A 26 -5.05 15.31 19.83
N TRP A 27 -5.70 14.98 18.72
CA TRP A 27 -6.66 15.86 18.06
C TRP A 27 -7.87 16.19 18.94
N ILE A 28 -8.40 15.19 19.65
CA ILE A 28 -9.49 15.38 20.62
C ILE A 28 -9.04 16.29 21.76
N ALA A 29 -7.86 16.03 22.34
CA ALA A 29 -7.30 16.85 23.40
C ALA A 29 -7.04 18.29 22.95
N ALA A 30 -6.47 18.49 21.76
CA ALA A 30 -6.22 19.80 21.18
C ALA A 30 -7.52 20.59 20.99
N GLY A 31 -8.58 19.95 20.46
CA GLY A 31 -9.88 20.59 20.32
C GLY A 31 -10.55 20.90 21.66
N ALA A 32 -10.43 20.00 22.65
CA ALA A 32 -10.94 20.19 24.01
C ALA A 32 -10.25 21.36 24.74
N VAL A 33 -9.00 21.67 24.41
CA VAL A 33 -8.26 22.83 24.93
C VAL A 33 -8.57 24.10 24.11
N ALA A 34 -8.66 23.97 22.79
CA ALA A 34 -8.91 25.11 21.91
C ALA A 34 -10.29 25.73 22.19
N LEU A 35 -11.38 24.95 22.26
CA LEU A 35 -12.73 25.51 22.39
C LEU A 35 -12.92 26.41 23.64
N PRO A 36 -12.51 26.00 24.86
CA PRO A 36 -12.56 26.88 26.03
C PRO A 36 -11.66 28.12 25.91
N ALA A 37 -10.47 27.98 25.31
CA ALA A 37 -9.55 29.10 25.11
C ALA A 37 -10.11 30.14 24.13
N GLY A 38 -10.84 29.72 23.09
CA GLY A 38 -11.52 30.60 22.16
C GLY A 38 -12.68 31.37 22.82
N LEU A 39 -13.44 30.70 23.68
CA LEU A 39 -14.49 31.33 24.49
C LEU A 39 -13.92 32.36 25.48
N ALA A 40 -12.88 31.98 26.23
CA ALA A 40 -12.21 32.89 27.17
C ALA A 40 -11.54 34.09 26.47
N GLY A 41 -11.04 33.88 25.25
CA GLY A 41 -10.49 34.94 24.40
C GLY A 41 -11.54 35.82 23.70
N GLY A 42 -12.84 35.55 23.87
CA GLY A 42 -13.94 36.29 23.25
C GLY A 42 -14.05 36.12 21.74
N ALA A 43 -13.55 35.00 21.18
CA ALA A 43 -13.59 34.75 19.74
C ALA A 43 -15.00 34.39 19.24
N PHE A 44 -15.83 33.79 20.09
CA PHE A 44 -17.23 33.42 19.81
C PHE A 44 -18.05 33.40 21.11
N ALA A 45 -19.38 33.42 20.98
CA ALA A 45 -20.30 33.45 22.10
C ALA A 45 -20.59 32.04 22.69
N MET A 46 -21.24 32.01 23.86
CA MET A 46 -21.49 30.79 24.64
C MET A 46 -22.36 29.77 23.90
N ASP A 47 -23.34 30.24 23.14
CA ASP A 47 -24.19 29.44 22.26
C ASP A 47 -23.38 28.70 21.20
N ALA A 48 -22.48 29.40 20.52
CA ALA A 48 -21.56 28.80 19.55
C ALA A 48 -20.61 27.78 20.20
N PHE A 49 -20.13 28.07 21.41
CA PHE A 49 -19.30 27.14 22.19
C PHE A 49 -20.03 25.81 22.47
N LEU A 50 -21.28 25.86 22.94
CA LEU A 50 -22.05 24.66 23.28
C LEU A 50 -22.30 23.77 22.06
N VAL A 51 -22.61 24.38 20.91
CA VAL A 51 -22.79 23.65 19.65
C VAL A 51 -21.48 22.99 19.21
N LEU A 52 -20.38 23.73 19.20
CA LEU A 52 -19.07 23.21 18.79
C LEU A 52 -18.55 22.12 19.74
N ALA A 53 -18.75 22.28 21.05
CA ALA A 53 -18.39 21.29 22.06
C ALA A 53 -19.22 20.01 21.89
N GLY A 54 -20.53 20.14 21.66
CA GLY A 54 -21.41 19.00 21.39
C GLY A 54 -20.99 18.22 20.14
N LEU A 55 -20.68 18.94 19.05
CA LEU A 55 -20.15 18.34 17.82
C LEU A 55 -18.80 17.65 18.04
N LEU A 56 -17.89 18.26 18.80
CA LEU A 56 -16.59 17.66 19.11
C LEU A 56 -16.76 16.35 19.87
N VAL A 57 -17.62 16.32 20.90
CA VAL A 57 -17.91 15.10 21.67
C VAL A 57 -18.53 14.03 20.78
N PHE A 58 -19.54 14.39 19.99
CA PHE A 58 -20.19 13.47 19.06
C PHE A 58 -19.19 12.86 18.07
N CYS A 59 -18.41 13.69 17.39
CA CYS A 59 -17.37 13.24 16.46
C CYS A 59 -16.30 12.38 17.16
N SER A 60 -15.90 12.74 18.38
CA SER A 60 -14.92 11.98 19.17
C SER A 60 -15.43 10.58 19.51
N VAL A 61 -16.70 10.43 19.85
CA VAL A 61 -17.33 9.13 20.12
C VAL A 61 -17.45 8.32 18.84
N VAL A 62 -17.97 8.92 17.76
CA VAL A 62 -18.16 8.24 16.47
C VAL A 62 -16.84 7.79 15.84
N LEU A 63 -15.81 8.64 15.86
CA LEU A 63 -14.52 8.36 15.22
C LEU A 63 -13.52 7.64 16.15
N GLY A 64 -13.63 7.84 17.46
CA GLY A 64 -12.76 7.22 18.46
C GLY A 64 -13.12 5.75 18.71
N ALA A 65 -14.41 5.42 18.75
CA ALA A 65 -14.86 4.04 18.90
C ALA A 65 -14.72 3.28 17.57
N ALA A 66 -13.72 2.41 17.47
CA ALA A 66 -13.47 1.59 16.28
C ALA A 66 -14.71 0.88 15.69
N PRO A 67 -15.62 0.24 16.46
CA PRO A 67 -16.80 -0.40 15.88
C PRO A 67 -17.75 0.61 15.25
N LEU A 68 -17.97 1.75 15.90
CA LEU A 68 -18.88 2.79 15.44
C LEU A 68 -18.34 3.50 14.19
N ARG A 69 -17.04 3.85 14.20
CA ARG A 69 -16.33 4.40 13.04
C ARG A 69 -16.43 3.48 11.83
N ARG A 70 -16.21 2.18 12.02
CA ARG A 70 -16.25 1.20 10.94
C ARG A 70 -17.66 1.09 10.33
N LEU A 71 -18.68 1.10 11.17
CA LEU A 71 -20.07 0.90 10.74
C LEU A 71 -20.67 2.14 10.06
N LEU A 72 -20.41 3.34 10.61
CA LEU A 72 -21.02 4.60 10.13
C LEU A 72 -20.18 5.37 9.12
N VAL A 73 -18.85 5.22 9.13
CA VAL A 73 -17.95 6.05 8.32
C VAL A 73 -17.14 5.20 7.35
N SER A 74 -16.30 4.30 7.87
CA SER A 74 -15.34 3.57 7.04
C SER A 74 -16.01 2.66 6.01
N ARG A 75 -17.12 2.01 6.35
CA ARG A 75 -17.84 1.13 5.41
C ARG A 75 -18.34 1.87 4.17
N PHE A 76 -18.95 3.04 4.34
CA PHE A 76 -19.49 3.83 3.23
C PHE A 76 -18.38 4.42 2.36
N LEU A 77 -17.35 5.00 3.00
CA LEU A 77 -16.19 5.54 2.28
C LEU A 77 -15.46 4.45 1.50
N LEU A 78 -15.26 3.27 2.09
CA LEU A 78 -14.61 2.15 1.42
C LEU A 78 -15.44 1.63 0.25
N ALA A 79 -16.78 1.55 0.40
CA ALA A 79 -17.66 1.12 -0.68
C ALA A 79 -17.62 2.09 -1.87
N TRP A 80 -17.67 3.39 -1.59
CA TRP A 80 -17.53 4.43 -2.61
C TRP A 80 -16.15 4.36 -3.31
N TYR A 81 -15.07 4.25 -2.53
CA TYR A 81 -13.72 4.15 -3.08
C TYR A 81 -13.53 2.91 -3.95
N ARG A 82 -14.06 1.76 -3.53
CA ARG A 82 -14.02 0.51 -4.32
C ARG A 82 -14.75 0.63 -5.66
N GLY A 83 -15.81 1.43 -5.74
CA GLY A 83 -16.50 1.69 -7.00
C GLY A 83 -15.68 2.49 -8.02
N GLN A 84 -14.69 3.25 -7.55
CA GLN A 84 -13.81 4.06 -8.40
C GLN A 84 -12.53 3.34 -8.82
N LEU A 85 -12.20 2.22 -8.16
CA LEU A 85 -11.05 1.42 -8.52
C LEU A 85 -11.36 0.59 -9.78
N PRO A 86 -10.44 0.52 -10.75
CA PRO A 86 -10.61 -0.37 -11.90
C PRO A 86 -10.73 -1.81 -11.42
N ALA A 87 -11.61 -2.58 -12.05
CA ALA A 87 -11.71 -4.01 -11.81
C ALA A 87 -10.42 -4.67 -12.28
N MET A 88 -9.78 -5.41 -11.38
CA MET A 88 -8.57 -6.16 -11.68
C MET A 88 -8.91 -7.32 -12.61
N SER A 89 -8.16 -7.48 -13.70
CA SER A 89 -8.35 -8.65 -14.57
C SER A 89 -7.87 -9.92 -13.87
N GLN A 90 -8.42 -11.07 -14.25
CA GLN A 90 -8.02 -12.35 -13.66
C GLN A 90 -6.52 -12.61 -13.80
N THR A 91 -5.94 -12.25 -14.94
CA THR A 91 -4.50 -12.40 -15.21
C THR A 91 -3.63 -11.44 -14.41
N GLU A 92 -4.09 -10.19 -14.20
CA GLU A 92 -3.38 -9.25 -13.31
C GLU A 92 -3.43 -9.74 -11.87
N GLN A 93 -4.56 -10.29 -11.44
CA GLN A 93 -4.74 -10.80 -10.09
C GLN A 93 -3.84 -12.00 -9.85
N GLU A 94 -3.80 -12.95 -10.79
CA GLU A 94 -2.87 -14.08 -10.75
C GLU A 94 -1.40 -13.61 -10.74
N ALA A 95 -1.05 -12.55 -11.47
CA ALA A 95 0.30 -11.99 -11.46
C ALA A 95 0.66 -11.30 -10.13
N ILE A 96 -0.28 -10.58 -9.50
CA ILE A 96 -0.07 -9.98 -8.18
C ILE A 96 -0.04 -11.05 -7.09
N ASP A 97 -0.91 -12.06 -7.16
CA ASP A 97 -0.97 -13.15 -6.18
C ASP A 97 0.23 -14.10 -6.31
N ALA A 98 0.80 -14.24 -7.52
CA ALA A 98 2.08 -14.92 -7.74
C ALA A 98 3.27 -14.11 -7.20
N GLY A 99 3.14 -12.78 -7.12
CA GLY A 99 4.07 -11.90 -6.45
C GLY A 99 3.85 -11.90 -4.94
N THR A 100 4.93 -11.91 -4.15
CA THR A 100 4.82 -11.60 -2.73
C THR A 100 5.72 -10.43 -2.42
N VAL A 101 5.24 -9.53 -1.56
CA VAL A 101 6.09 -8.52 -0.93
C VAL A 101 7.05 -9.30 -0.02
N TRP A 102 8.31 -9.40 -0.42
CA TRP A 102 9.26 -10.34 0.16
C TRP A 102 10.16 -9.60 1.16
N TRP A 103 11.47 -9.51 0.88
CA TRP A 103 12.40 -8.73 1.70
C TRP A 103 12.35 -7.21 1.39
N ASP A 104 11.87 -6.86 0.21
CA ASP A 104 11.80 -5.48 -0.30
C ASP A 104 10.77 -4.64 0.46
N GLY A 105 9.63 -5.23 0.85
CA GLY A 105 8.63 -4.54 1.66
C GLY A 105 9.14 -4.11 3.03
N ASP A 106 9.96 -4.94 3.68
CA ASP A 106 10.58 -4.57 4.96
C ASP A 106 11.56 -3.41 4.77
N LEU A 107 12.31 -3.39 3.66
CA LEU A 107 13.22 -2.30 3.35
C LEU A 107 12.47 -0.98 3.10
N PHE A 108 11.40 -1.02 2.31
CA PHE A 108 10.60 0.17 1.98
C PHE A 108 9.69 0.64 3.11
N SER A 109 9.49 -0.15 4.17
CA SER A 109 8.75 0.25 5.37
C SER A 109 9.42 1.38 6.18
N GLY A 110 10.71 1.66 5.91
CA GLY A 110 11.52 2.62 6.66
C GLY A 110 11.98 2.13 8.04
N ARG A 111 11.59 0.91 8.44
CA ARG A 111 12.04 0.23 9.67
C ARG A 111 12.24 -1.27 9.42
N PRO A 112 13.24 -1.66 8.60
CA PRO A 112 13.48 -3.07 8.29
C PRO A 112 13.87 -3.89 9.51
N ASP A 113 13.34 -5.11 9.60
CA ASP A 113 13.79 -6.12 10.57
C ASP A 113 15.03 -6.85 10.03
N TRP A 114 16.21 -6.40 10.45
CA TRP A 114 17.48 -7.00 10.03
C TRP A 114 17.67 -8.44 10.50
N GLY A 115 17.07 -8.83 11.63
CA GLY A 115 17.15 -10.20 12.13
C GLY A 115 16.44 -11.17 11.18
N LYS A 116 15.25 -10.78 10.72
CA LYS A 116 14.50 -11.52 9.69
C LYS A 116 15.28 -11.60 8.36
N LEU A 117 15.84 -10.48 7.89
CA LEU A 117 16.56 -10.43 6.61
C LEU A 117 17.82 -11.30 6.61
N LEU A 118 18.58 -11.30 7.70
CA LEU A 118 19.79 -12.13 7.84
C LEU A 118 19.48 -13.61 8.07
N ALA A 119 18.28 -13.93 8.56
CA ALA A 119 17.82 -15.30 8.75
C ALA A 119 17.23 -15.94 7.48
N LEU A 120 17.15 -15.21 6.36
CA LEU A 120 16.64 -15.76 5.11
C LEU A 120 17.52 -16.94 4.65
N PRO A 121 16.93 -18.12 4.40
CA PRO A 121 17.69 -19.27 3.96
C PRO A 121 18.27 -19.01 2.58
N GLN A 122 19.44 -19.60 2.31
CA GLN A 122 19.97 -19.62 0.95
C GLN A 122 19.00 -20.40 0.05
N PRO A 123 18.53 -19.82 -1.07
CA PRO A 123 17.70 -20.54 -2.01
C PRO A 123 18.49 -21.71 -2.57
N LYS A 124 17.89 -22.90 -2.52
CA LYS A 124 18.46 -24.12 -3.09
C LYS A 124 17.48 -24.65 -4.11
N LEU A 125 17.98 -24.96 -5.29
CA LEU A 125 17.22 -25.64 -6.32
C LEU A 125 17.08 -27.12 -5.94
N THR A 126 15.92 -27.68 -6.22
CA THR A 126 15.71 -29.12 -6.21
C THR A 126 16.58 -29.79 -7.29
N PRO A 127 16.88 -31.10 -7.17
CA PRO A 127 17.60 -31.82 -8.21
C PRO A 127 16.96 -31.71 -9.59
N GLU A 128 15.63 -31.68 -9.65
CA GLU A 128 14.87 -31.52 -10.89
C GLU A 128 15.04 -30.12 -11.49
N GLU A 129 14.94 -29.06 -10.67
CA GLU A 129 15.15 -27.67 -11.12
C GLU A 129 16.60 -27.44 -11.58
N GLN A 130 17.57 -27.97 -10.83
CA GLN A 130 18.97 -27.90 -11.22
C GLN A 130 19.22 -28.63 -12.54
N SER A 131 18.64 -29.83 -12.72
CA SER A 131 18.73 -30.56 -13.98
C SER A 131 18.11 -29.79 -15.15
N PHE A 132 16.98 -29.10 -14.94
CA PHE A 132 16.33 -28.31 -15.97
C PHE A 132 17.19 -27.12 -16.43
N LEU A 133 17.85 -26.45 -15.48
CA LEU A 133 18.81 -25.39 -15.81
C LEU A 133 20.03 -25.94 -16.56
N ASP A 134 20.62 -27.03 -16.07
CA ASP A 134 21.87 -27.56 -16.62
C ASP A 134 21.69 -28.24 -17.99
N ASN A 135 20.47 -28.67 -18.34
CA ASN A 135 20.19 -29.39 -19.59
C ASN A 135 19.24 -28.61 -20.51
N GLU A 136 17.95 -28.48 -20.16
CA GLU A 136 16.97 -27.83 -21.03
C GLU A 136 17.32 -26.37 -21.33
N THR A 137 17.75 -25.62 -20.32
CA THR A 137 18.09 -24.20 -20.50
C THR A 137 19.37 -24.04 -21.31
N GLU A 138 20.41 -24.82 -21.01
CA GLU A 138 21.66 -24.83 -21.81
C GLU A 138 21.39 -25.21 -23.27
N GLN A 139 20.52 -26.21 -23.50
CA GLN A 139 20.14 -26.61 -24.86
C GLN A 139 19.41 -25.49 -25.59
N LEU A 140 18.48 -24.78 -24.93
CA LEU A 140 17.80 -23.62 -25.52
C LEU A 140 18.81 -22.51 -25.86
N CYS A 141 19.74 -22.20 -24.95
CA CYS A 141 20.79 -21.20 -25.19
C CYS A 141 21.65 -21.57 -26.40
N ALA A 142 21.99 -22.85 -26.59
CA ALA A 142 22.75 -23.32 -27.75
C ALA A 142 21.96 -23.26 -29.08
N MET A 143 20.61 -23.23 -29.03
CA MET A 143 19.77 -23.12 -30.22
C MET A 143 19.60 -21.69 -30.75
N VAL A 144 20.01 -20.68 -29.99
CA VAL A 144 19.75 -19.27 -30.28
C VAL A 144 21.07 -18.53 -30.55
N ASN A 145 21.11 -17.78 -31.64
CA ASN A 145 22.21 -16.89 -31.99
C ASN A 145 21.73 -15.43 -32.02
N ASP A 146 22.49 -14.53 -31.42
CA ASP A 146 22.15 -13.10 -31.30
C ASP A 146 21.97 -12.40 -32.67
N TRP A 147 22.85 -12.69 -33.62
CA TRP A 147 22.79 -12.12 -34.96
C TRP A 147 21.55 -12.60 -35.71
N GLU A 148 21.26 -13.90 -35.68
CA GLU A 148 20.09 -14.46 -36.35
C GLU A 148 18.79 -13.91 -35.76
N THR A 149 18.71 -13.85 -34.43
CA THR A 149 17.55 -13.34 -33.70
C THR A 149 17.28 -11.88 -34.08
N THR A 150 18.31 -11.04 -34.10
CA THR A 150 18.16 -9.60 -34.33
C THR A 150 18.04 -9.22 -35.82
N GLN A 151 18.83 -9.85 -36.69
CA GLN A 151 19.01 -9.41 -38.09
C GLN A 151 18.26 -10.27 -39.11
N VAL A 152 18.04 -11.56 -38.84
CA VAL A 152 17.41 -12.48 -39.79
C VAL A 152 15.92 -12.65 -39.48
N TYR A 153 15.63 -13.10 -38.26
CA TYR A 153 14.27 -13.44 -37.84
C TYR A 153 13.52 -12.27 -37.23
N GLN A 154 14.23 -11.27 -36.70
CA GLN A 154 13.68 -10.19 -35.87
C GLN A 154 12.85 -10.71 -34.68
N ASP A 155 13.14 -11.94 -34.27
CA ASP A 155 12.50 -12.74 -33.22
C ASP A 155 13.35 -14.00 -33.00
N LEU A 156 12.99 -14.85 -32.05
CA LEU A 156 13.58 -16.17 -31.89
C LEU A 156 13.30 -17.07 -33.11
N PRO A 157 14.25 -17.92 -33.51
CA PRO A 157 14.06 -18.81 -34.64
C PRO A 157 12.95 -19.86 -34.35
N PRO A 158 12.20 -20.32 -35.37
CA PRO A 158 11.03 -21.18 -35.15
C PRO A 158 11.30 -22.47 -34.37
N HIS A 159 12.49 -23.07 -34.52
CA HIS A 159 12.85 -24.28 -33.78
C HIS A 159 13.06 -24.01 -32.28
N ALA A 160 13.63 -22.86 -31.91
CA ALA A 160 13.78 -22.47 -30.52
C ALA A 160 12.41 -22.19 -29.88
N TRP A 161 11.52 -21.50 -30.60
CA TRP A 161 10.14 -21.30 -30.17
C TRP A 161 9.40 -22.62 -29.94
N GLN A 162 9.58 -23.60 -30.83
CA GLN A 162 8.97 -24.91 -30.66
C GLN A 162 9.51 -25.62 -29.42
N PHE A 163 10.83 -25.61 -29.22
CA PHE A 163 11.46 -26.19 -28.03
C PHE A 163 10.97 -25.56 -26.72
N ILE A 164 10.84 -24.23 -26.66
CA ILE A 164 10.30 -23.48 -25.50
C ILE A 164 8.91 -23.99 -25.11
N LYS A 165 8.04 -24.20 -26.09
CA LYS A 165 6.67 -24.69 -25.87
C LYS A 165 6.67 -26.15 -25.42
N ASP A 166 7.44 -26.99 -26.09
CA ASP A 166 7.50 -28.44 -25.82
C ASP A 166 8.08 -28.74 -24.43
N LYS A 167 9.03 -27.92 -23.97
CA LYS A 167 9.68 -28.06 -22.66
C LYS A 167 9.01 -27.26 -21.54
N GLY A 168 7.94 -26.53 -21.83
CA GLY A 168 7.14 -25.84 -20.80
C GLY A 168 7.79 -24.60 -20.19
N PHE A 169 8.74 -23.96 -20.87
CA PHE A 169 9.41 -22.75 -20.37
C PHE A 169 8.45 -21.61 -20.03
N LEU A 170 7.30 -21.53 -20.69
CA LEU A 170 6.31 -20.46 -20.49
C LEU A 170 5.34 -20.72 -19.32
N GLY A 171 5.48 -21.85 -18.62
CA GLY A 171 4.54 -22.30 -17.58
C GLY A 171 5.20 -22.68 -16.26
N MET A 172 6.43 -22.24 -15.98
CA MET A 172 7.23 -22.71 -14.84
C MET A 172 6.60 -22.49 -13.45
N ILE A 173 5.66 -21.54 -13.32
CA ILE A 173 4.98 -21.20 -12.05
C ILE A 173 3.63 -21.91 -11.93
N ILE A 174 3.15 -22.55 -13.01
CA ILE A 174 1.89 -23.29 -13.01
C ILE A 174 2.14 -24.66 -12.34
N PRO A 175 1.37 -25.03 -11.30
CA PRO A 175 1.48 -26.35 -10.67
C PRO A 175 1.33 -27.46 -11.71
N LYS A 176 2.12 -28.53 -11.56
CA LYS A 176 1.95 -29.76 -12.36
C LYS A 176 0.58 -30.40 -12.15
#